data_AF-A0A960VK38-F1
#
_entry.id   AF-A0A960VK38-F1
#
_cell.length_a   1.000
_cell.length_b   1.000
_cell.length_c   1.000
_cell.angle_alpha   90.00
_cell.angle_beta   90.00
_cell.angle_gamma   90.00
#
_symmetry.space_group_name_H-M   'P 1'
#
loop_
_entity.id
_entity.type
_entity.pdbx_description
1 polymer ?
#
loop_
_entity_poly.entity_id
_entity_poly.type
_entity_poly.pdbx_seq_one_letter_code
_entity_poly.pdbx_strand_id
1 'polypeptide(L)'
;MSAEISRFIMWDMAGTLIPFDTVTGRPRGLPECGDFLPELARDYRMICTTGDSTAGARGLLANFEILPHLETVFGDLNQPVGKPYGEILRQLEGEPPRSLAIGDRLRADIPSDTPEVLTVLINQDGQINSAGMVSYLLHILNRQDAADLPTAFRHLTITAAIDKEAVGPRAGGRVTSAWRRNDGFDYCLWVYEHDALDGERLVIRLGGCLEDD
;
A
#
# COMPACT_ATOMS: atom_id res chain seq x y z
N MET A 1 -16.06 -23.64 12.52
CA MET A 1 -14.85 -23.36 11.72
C MET A 1 -14.98 -21.91 11.30
N SER A 2 -14.15 -21.00 11.83
CA SER A 2 -14.10 -19.65 11.27
C SER A 2 -13.58 -19.77 9.85
N ALA A 3 -14.21 -19.10 8.89
CA ALA A 3 -13.61 -18.96 7.57
C ALA A 3 -12.23 -18.33 7.77
N GLU A 4 -11.18 -18.99 7.30
CA GLU A 4 -9.83 -18.45 7.37
C GLU A 4 -9.81 -17.17 6.53
N ILE A 5 -9.28 -16.08 7.10
CA ILE A 5 -9.23 -14.79 6.42
C ILE A 5 -8.24 -14.93 5.25
N SER A 6 -8.72 -14.84 4.01
CA SER A 6 -7.91 -14.92 2.78
C SER A 6 -7.41 -13.56 2.28
N ARG A 7 -7.61 -12.50 3.07
CA ARG A 7 -7.28 -11.11 2.71
C ARG A 7 -6.01 -10.66 3.41
N PHE A 8 -5.10 -10.04 2.66
CA PHE A 8 -3.82 -9.60 3.18
C PHE A 8 -3.58 -8.10 3.03
N ILE A 9 -2.89 -7.54 4.02
CA ILE A 9 -2.14 -6.30 3.86
C ILE A 9 -0.65 -6.65 3.80
N MET A 10 -0.04 -6.29 2.68
CA MET A 10 1.38 -6.51 2.41
C MET A 10 2.09 -5.17 2.57
N TRP A 11 2.63 -4.95 3.76
CA TRP A 11 3.31 -3.71 4.09
C TRP A 11 4.74 -3.72 3.55
N ASP A 12 5.18 -2.64 2.92
CA ASP A 12 6.58 -2.34 2.82
C ASP A 12 7.17 -1.98 4.21
N MET A 13 8.47 -2.18 4.37
CA MET A 13 9.16 -1.82 5.61
C MET A 13 9.71 -0.39 5.59
N ALA A 14 10.65 -0.11 4.70
CA ALA A 14 11.58 1.01 4.83
C ALA A 14 10.99 2.25 4.15
N GLY A 15 10.66 3.28 4.93
CA GLY A 15 9.89 4.42 4.43
C GLY A 15 8.38 4.26 4.66
N THR A 16 7.92 3.04 4.91
CA THR A 16 6.49 2.71 5.10
C THR A 16 6.14 2.40 6.54
N LEU A 17 6.34 1.16 7.02
CA LEU A 17 6.16 0.80 8.43
C LEU A 17 7.19 1.47 9.34
N ILE A 18 8.36 1.77 8.78
CA ILE A 18 9.46 2.44 9.46
C ILE A 18 9.85 3.67 8.63
N PRO A 19 9.07 4.78 8.73
CA PRO A 19 9.42 6.02 8.06
C PRO A 19 10.65 6.68 8.72
N PHE A 20 11.34 7.49 7.94
CA PHE A 20 12.39 8.39 8.45
C PHE A 20 11.76 9.72 8.85
N ASP A 21 12.02 10.15 10.08
CA ASP A 21 11.65 11.48 10.53
C ASP A 21 12.51 12.52 9.80
N THR A 22 11.86 13.43 9.06
CA THR A 22 12.53 14.41 8.20
C THR A 22 13.31 15.48 8.98
N VAL A 23 13.01 15.66 10.27
CA VAL A 23 13.69 16.63 11.14
C VAL A 23 14.93 16.02 11.78
N THR A 24 14.81 14.81 12.31
CA THR A 24 15.87 14.14 13.07
C THR A 24 16.72 13.18 12.23
N GLY A 25 16.23 12.79 11.05
CA GLY A 25 16.82 11.77 10.19
C GLY A 25 16.77 10.36 10.76
N ARG A 26 16.03 10.15 11.87
CA ARG A 26 15.99 8.86 12.58
C ARG A 26 14.80 8.02 12.12
N PRO A 27 14.96 6.69 12.02
CA PRO A 27 13.83 5.80 11.81
C PRO A 27 12.94 5.79 13.05
N ARG A 28 11.64 5.68 12.82
CA ARG A 28 10.61 5.51 13.85
C ARG A 28 9.58 4.50 13.36
N GLY A 29 8.80 3.90 14.26
CA GLY A 29 7.60 3.18 13.86
C GLY A 29 6.58 4.12 13.22
N LEU A 30 5.80 3.59 12.28
CA LEU A 30 4.65 4.27 11.69
C LEU A 30 3.75 4.81 12.83
N PRO A 31 3.34 6.08 12.81
CA PRO A 31 2.48 6.64 13.84
C PRO A 31 1.24 5.77 14.08
N GLU A 32 0.88 5.58 15.36
CA GLU A 32 -0.33 4.87 15.80
C GLU A 32 -0.38 3.38 15.41
N CYS A 33 0.76 2.78 15.00
CA CYS A 33 0.80 1.37 14.63
C CYS A 33 0.39 0.42 15.78
N GLY A 34 0.73 0.74 17.03
CA GLY A 34 0.35 -0.07 18.20
C GLY A 34 -1.17 -0.15 18.45
N ASP A 35 -1.92 0.85 18.01
CA ASP A 35 -3.39 0.89 18.19
C ASP A 35 -4.11 0.31 16.96
N PHE A 36 -3.68 0.67 15.76
CA PHE A 36 -4.41 0.36 14.53
C PHE A 36 -3.95 -0.90 13.80
N LEU A 37 -2.72 -1.39 13.97
CA LEU A 37 -2.35 -2.70 13.42
C LEU A 37 -3.20 -3.83 14.05
N PRO A 38 -3.43 -3.87 15.38
CA PRO A 38 -4.37 -4.83 15.96
C PRO A 38 -5.81 -4.72 15.43
N GLU A 39 -6.27 -3.51 15.11
CA GLU A 39 -7.60 -3.32 14.52
C GLU A 39 -7.67 -3.91 13.11
N LEU A 40 -6.69 -3.59 12.27
CA LEU A 40 -6.56 -4.14 10.92
C LEU A 40 -6.44 -5.67 10.91
N ALA A 41 -5.80 -6.25 11.93
CA ALA A 41 -5.66 -7.69 12.10
C ALA A 41 -6.98 -8.45 12.25
N ARG A 42 -8.10 -7.75 12.52
CA ARG A 42 -9.43 -8.36 12.63
C ARG A 42 -9.99 -8.81 11.28
N ASP A 43 -9.66 -8.06 10.23
CA ASP A 43 -10.21 -8.26 8.88
C ASP A 43 -9.14 -8.70 7.87
N TYR A 44 -7.86 -8.53 8.20
CA TYR A 44 -6.73 -8.83 7.33
C TYR A 44 -5.64 -9.59 8.08
N ARG A 45 -5.03 -10.55 7.40
CA ARG A 45 -3.70 -11.05 7.75
C ARG A 45 -2.67 -10.04 7.29
N MET A 46 -1.60 -9.82 8.05
CA MET A 46 -0.61 -8.82 7.72
C MET A 46 0.77 -9.43 7.60
N ILE A 47 1.48 -9.03 6.54
CA ILE A 47 2.87 -9.42 6.32
C ILE A 47 3.70 -8.18 6.02
N CYS A 48 5.01 -8.31 6.19
CA CYS A 48 5.96 -7.30 5.74
C CYS A 48 6.75 -7.81 4.53
N THR A 49 7.04 -6.91 3.59
CA THR A 49 7.79 -7.16 2.36
C THR A 49 8.89 -6.10 2.25
N THR A 50 10.12 -6.49 1.92
CA THR A 50 11.22 -5.53 1.84
C THR A 50 12.40 -6.06 1.02
N GLY A 51 13.19 -5.16 0.46
CA GLY A 51 14.48 -5.49 -0.16
C GLY A 51 15.58 -5.83 0.85
N ASP A 52 15.43 -5.39 2.11
CA ASP A 52 16.36 -5.71 3.19
C ASP A 52 16.36 -7.21 3.50
N SER A 53 17.47 -7.71 4.05
CA SER A 53 17.55 -9.11 4.45
C SER A 53 16.44 -9.49 5.42
N THR A 54 15.87 -10.67 5.27
CA THR A 54 14.76 -11.14 6.14
C THR A 54 15.11 -11.07 7.63
N ALA A 55 16.34 -11.46 8.00
CA ALA A 55 16.80 -11.41 9.39
C ALA A 55 16.93 -9.96 9.91
N GLY A 56 17.51 -9.06 9.11
CA GLY A 56 17.65 -7.65 9.45
C GLY A 56 16.29 -6.95 9.62
N ALA A 57 15.38 -7.21 8.69
CA ALA A 57 14.02 -6.68 8.72
C ALA A 57 13.26 -7.11 9.99
N ARG A 58 13.30 -8.40 10.34
CA ARG A 58 12.69 -8.91 11.58
C ARG A 58 13.26 -8.23 12.82
N GLY A 59 14.59 -8.07 12.90
CA GLY A 59 15.23 -7.40 14.02
C GLY A 59 14.77 -5.95 14.18
N LEU A 60 14.67 -5.23 13.06
CA LEU A 60 14.23 -3.84 13.07
C LEU A 60 12.74 -3.68 13.44
N LEU A 61 11.87 -4.52 12.88
CA LEU A 61 10.44 -4.53 13.18
C LEU A 61 10.15 -4.90 14.64
N ALA A 62 10.98 -5.78 15.24
CA ALA A 62 10.88 -6.11 16.66
C ALA A 62 11.22 -4.91 17.56
N ASN A 63 12.24 -4.12 17.19
CA ASN A 63 12.67 -2.94 17.96
C ASN A 63 11.60 -1.84 18.03
N PHE A 64 10.70 -1.78 17.04
CA PHE A 64 9.58 -0.85 17.00
C PHE A 64 8.25 -1.47 17.39
N GLU A 65 8.26 -2.67 17.99
CA GLU A 65 7.07 -3.40 18.45
C GLU A 65 6.03 -3.69 17.34
N ILE A 66 6.45 -3.67 16.07
CA ILE A 66 5.58 -3.95 14.91
C ILE A 66 5.51 -5.45 14.63
N LEU A 67 6.61 -6.18 14.81
CA LEU A 67 6.73 -7.60 14.46
C LEU A 67 5.60 -8.49 15.04
N PRO A 68 5.13 -8.32 16.28
CA PRO A 68 4.03 -9.12 16.83
C PRO A 68 2.70 -9.02 16.06
N HIS A 69 2.52 -7.98 15.24
CA HIS A 69 1.33 -7.77 14.42
C HIS A 69 1.43 -8.39 13.02
N LEU A 70 2.58 -8.99 12.69
CA LEU A 70 2.85 -9.56 11.38
C LEU A 70 2.91 -11.08 11.46
N GLU A 71 2.26 -11.75 10.51
CA GLU A 71 2.33 -13.20 10.38
C GLU A 71 3.71 -13.66 9.91
N THR A 72 4.29 -12.93 8.95
CA THR A 72 5.61 -13.23 8.41
C THR A 72 6.27 -12.00 7.76
N VAL A 73 7.56 -12.14 7.45
CA VAL A 73 8.38 -11.12 6.79
C VAL A 73 9.06 -11.76 5.58
N PHE A 74 8.81 -11.21 4.40
CA PHE A 74 9.49 -11.54 3.15
C PHE A 74 10.56 -10.47 2.88
N GLY A 75 11.80 -10.76 3.25
CA GLY A 75 12.94 -9.93 2.90
C GLY A 75 13.57 -10.33 1.57
N ASP A 76 14.67 -9.67 1.24
CA ASP A 76 15.52 -9.96 0.09
C ASP A 76 14.80 -9.78 -1.28
N LEU A 77 13.69 -9.02 -1.28
CA LEU A 77 12.90 -8.69 -2.46
C LEU A 77 13.55 -7.56 -3.25
N ASN A 78 14.58 -7.92 -4.02
CA ASN A 78 15.41 -6.98 -4.77
C ASN A 78 15.05 -6.91 -6.27
N GLN A 79 13.78 -7.13 -6.61
CA GLN A 79 13.32 -6.99 -7.98
C GLN A 79 13.49 -5.53 -8.45
N PRO A 80 13.86 -5.30 -9.74
CA PRO A 80 14.12 -3.95 -10.24
C PRO A 80 12.86 -3.08 -10.36
N VAL A 81 11.68 -3.69 -10.39
CA VAL A 81 10.35 -3.05 -10.46
C VAL A 81 9.36 -3.94 -9.73
N GLY A 82 8.62 -3.34 -8.79
CA GLY A 82 7.57 -3.99 -8.01
C GLY A 82 8.04 -5.16 -7.15
N LYS A 83 7.09 -5.79 -6.45
CA LYS A 83 7.29 -6.98 -5.62
C LYS A 83 6.37 -8.12 -6.08
N PRO A 84 6.77 -9.39 -5.90
CA PRO A 84 6.03 -10.54 -6.40
C PRO A 84 4.84 -10.89 -5.48
N TYR A 85 3.89 -9.98 -5.33
CA TYR A 85 2.77 -10.13 -4.41
C TYR A 85 1.84 -11.29 -4.80
N GLY A 86 1.66 -11.57 -6.10
CA GLY A 86 0.86 -12.70 -6.56
C GLY A 86 1.44 -14.03 -6.10
N GLU A 87 2.76 -14.20 -6.22
CA GLU A 87 3.48 -15.36 -5.74
C GLU A 87 3.39 -15.49 -4.21
N ILE A 88 3.62 -14.39 -3.48
CA ILE A 88 3.54 -14.38 -2.01
C ILE A 88 2.13 -14.78 -1.55
N LEU A 89 1.08 -14.20 -2.14
CA LEU A 89 -0.30 -14.53 -1.78
C LEU A 89 -0.63 -15.99 -2.09
N ARG A 90 -0.17 -16.52 -3.22
CA ARG A 90 -0.33 -17.94 -3.54
C ARG A 90 0.33 -18.86 -2.50
N GLN A 91 1.47 -18.48 -1.95
CA GLN A 91 2.12 -19.24 -0.86
C GLN A 91 1.34 -19.20 0.45
N LEU A 92 0.60 -18.11 0.69
CA LEU A 92 -0.16 -17.87 1.92
C LEU A 92 -1.66 -18.17 1.80
N GLU A 93 -2.08 -18.73 0.67
CA GLU A 93 -3.49 -19.00 0.33
C GLU A 93 -4.37 -17.73 0.37
N GLY A 94 -3.78 -16.59 -0.04
CA GLY A 94 -4.44 -15.30 -0.16
C GLY A 94 -5.12 -15.06 -1.51
N GLU A 95 -6.11 -14.17 -1.50
CA GLU A 95 -6.83 -13.73 -2.70
C GLU A 95 -6.27 -12.37 -3.17
N PRO A 96 -5.58 -12.30 -4.32
CA PRO A 96 -5.07 -11.04 -4.89
C PRO A 96 -6.11 -9.92 -4.99
N PRO A 97 -7.33 -10.12 -5.53
CA PRO A 97 -8.30 -9.04 -5.69
C PRO A 97 -8.86 -8.52 -4.36
N ARG A 98 -8.64 -9.23 -3.25
CA ARG A 98 -9.07 -8.81 -1.90
C ARG A 98 -7.92 -8.38 -0.99
N SER A 99 -6.72 -8.32 -1.53
CA SER A 99 -5.50 -7.97 -0.81
C SER A 99 -4.94 -6.66 -1.33
N LEU A 100 -4.14 -5.99 -0.50
CA LEU A 100 -3.50 -4.75 -0.87
C LEU A 100 -2.03 -4.69 -0.46
N ALA A 101 -1.26 -3.97 -1.26
CA ALA A 101 0.10 -3.58 -0.95
C ALA A 101 0.12 -2.16 -0.39
N ILE A 102 0.92 -1.91 0.64
CA ILE A 102 1.11 -0.57 1.20
C ILE A 102 2.57 -0.23 1.15
N GLY A 103 2.93 0.92 0.57
CA GLY A 103 4.32 1.33 0.41
C GLY A 103 4.52 2.83 0.31
N ASP A 104 5.78 3.26 0.17
CA ASP A 104 6.16 4.67 -0.01
C ASP A 104 6.70 4.95 -1.42
N ARG A 105 6.95 3.93 -2.23
CA ARG A 105 7.58 4.07 -3.55
C ARG A 105 6.79 3.35 -4.62
N LEU A 106 6.15 4.13 -5.48
CA LEU A 106 5.40 3.62 -6.64
C LEU A 106 6.16 2.54 -7.43
N ARG A 107 7.45 2.75 -7.71
CA ARG A 107 8.24 1.80 -8.50
C ARG A 107 8.52 0.48 -7.77
N ALA A 108 8.62 0.51 -6.45
CA ALA A 108 9.01 -0.66 -5.64
C ALA A 108 7.82 -1.42 -5.07
N ASP A 109 6.70 -0.73 -4.81
CA ASP A 109 5.61 -1.26 -4.00
C ASP A 109 4.36 -1.64 -4.78
N ILE A 110 4.41 -1.58 -6.11
CA ILE A 110 3.39 -2.17 -6.99
C ILE A 110 3.62 -3.68 -7.16
N PRO A 111 2.57 -4.48 -7.45
CA PRO A 111 2.75 -5.89 -7.78
C PRO A 111 3.44 -6.05 -9.14
N SER A 112 4.53 -6.81 -9.19
CA SER A 112 5.26 -7.09 -10.44
C SER A 112 4.67 -8.25 -11.24
N ASP A 113 3.90 -9.12 -10.60
CA ASP A 113 3.47 -10.41 -11.14
C ASP A 113 1.94 -10.59 -11.24
N THR A 114 1.17 -9.62 -10.76
CA THR A 114 -0.30 -9.61 -10.89
C THR A 114 -0.84 -8.18 -10.97
N PRO A 115 -1.89 -7.90 -11.78
CA PRO A 115 -2.58 -6.61 -11.76
C PRO A 115 -3.65 -6.49 -10.65
N GLU A 116 -3.97 -7.59 -9.97
CA GLU A 116 -5.17 -7.69 -9.14
C GLU A 116 -5.01 -7.10 -7.73
N VAL A 117 -3.77 -6.90 -7.27
CA VAL A 117 -3.48 -6.33 -5.95
C VAL A 117 -3.56 -4.80 -6.02
N LEU A 118 -4.44 -4.22 -5.21
CA LEU A 118 -4.53 -2.76 -5.06
C LEU A 118 -3.29 -2.23 -4.31
N THR A 119 -2.69 -1.15 -4.81
CA THR A 119 -1.55 -0.51 -4.12
C THR A 119 -2.01 0.76 -3.41
N VAL A 120 -1.58 0.97 -2.17
CA VAL A 120 -1.75 2.21 -1.42
C VAL A 120 -0.38 2.80 -1.13
N LEU A 121 -0.12 3.98 -1.68
CA LEU A 121 1.10 4.74 -1.42
C LEU A 121 0.84 5.72 -0.28
N ILE A 122 1.65 5.59 0.78
CA ILE A 122 1.65 6.48 1.94
C ILE A 122 3.01 7.16 2.07
N ASN A 123 3.13 8.06 3.03
CA ASN A 123 4.38 8.76 3.34
C ASN A 123 5.02 9.48 2.15
N GLN A 124 4.19 10.13 1.35
CA GLN A 124 4.61 10.83 0.13
C GLN A 124 5.03 12.26 0.45
N ASP A 125 5.93 12.82 -0.37
CA ASP A 125 6.33 14.24 -0.34
C ASP A 125 6.75 14.75 1.06
N GLY A 126 7.41 13.90 1.85
CA GLY A 126 7.86 14.24 3.20
C GLY A 126 6.75 14.26 4.26
N GLN A 127 5.50 13.96 3.88
CA GLN A 127 4.43 13.72 4.82
C GLN A 127 4.61 12.34 5.47
N ILE A 128 4.24 12.21 6.75
CA ILE A 128 4.17 10.93 7.45
C ILE A 128 2.71 10.70 7.80
N ASN A 129 2.12 9.69 7.19
CA ASN A 129 0.75 9.26 7.47
C ASN A 129 0.74 8.32 8.68
N SER A 130 -0.43 8.11 9.29
CA SER A 130 -0.59 7.17 10.39
C SER A 130 -1.21 5.84 9.95
N ALA A 131 -1.05 4.80 10.76
CA ALA A 131 -1.77 3.54 10.59
C ALA A 131 -3.30 3.75 10.68
N GLY A 132 -3.76 4.73 11.47
CA GLY A 132 -5.17 5.12 11.56
C GLY A 132 -5.72 5.65 10.23
N MET A 133 -4.95 6.44 9.48
CA MET A 133 -5.38 6.90 8.15
C MET A 133 -5.53 5.73 7.16
N VAL A 134 -4.62 4.75 7.21
CA VAL A 134 -4.75 3.52 6.41
C VAL A 134 -5.99 2.73 6.81
N SER A 135 -6.24 2.56 8.11
CA SER A 135 -7.45 1.89 8.62
C SER A 135 -8.72 2.57 8.11
N TYR A 136 -8.76 3.90 8.16
CA TYR A 136 -9.91 4.66 7.69
C TYR A 136 -10.08 4.61 6.16
N LEU A 137 -9.00 4.61 5.36
CA LEU A 137 -9.08 4.35 3.91
C LEU A 137 -9.66 2.96 3.62
N LEU A 138 -9.21 1.94 4.34
CA LEU A 138 -9.75 0.58 4.20
C LEU A 138 -11.22 0.50 4.60
N HIS A 139 -11.64 1.25 5.62
CA HIS A 139 -13.05 1.41 5.96
C HIS A 139 -13.85 2.00 4.77
N ILE A 140 -13.34 3.04 4.10
CA ILE A 140 -13.99 3.64 2.92
C ILE A 140 -14.12 2.61 1.78
N LEU A 141 -13.05 1.86 1.50
CA LEU A 141 -13.04 0.82 0.46
C LEU A 141 -14.03 -0.31 0.78
N ASN A 142 -14.04 -0.80 2.02
CA ASN A 142 -14.92 -1.89 2.46
C ASN A 142 -16.40 -1.50 2.54
N ARG A 143 -16.72 -0.20 2.54
CA ARG A 143 -18.10 0.30 2.44
C ARG A 143 -18.63 0.37 1.01
N GLN A 144 -17.77 0.23 0.01
CA GLN A 144 -18.24 0.14 -1.37
C GLN A 144 -19.00 -1.17 -1.55
N ASP A 145 -20.15 -1.14 -2.23
CA ASP A 145 -20.89 -2.33 -2.61
C ASP A 145 -20.13 -3.06 -3.73
N ALA A 146 -19.03 -3.72 -3.38
CA ALA A 146 -18.06 -4.31 -4.29
C ALA A 146 -17.58 -5.68 -3.76
N ALA A 147 -17.38 -6.64 -4.67
CA ALA A 147 -16.92 -7.98 -4.32
C ALA A 147 -15.42 -8.06 -4.01
N ASP A 148 -14.65 -7.05 -4.45
CA ASP A 148 -13.20 -6.96 -4.40
C ASP A 148 -12.69 -5.50 -4.39
N LEU A 149 -11.40 -5.33 -4.08
CA LEU A 149 -10.76 -4.02 -3.93
C LEU A 149 -10.59 -3.27 -5.26
N PRO A 150 -10.24 -3.92 -6.39
CA PRO A 150 -10.24 -3.24 -7.70
C PRO A 150 -11.60 -2.65 -8.06
N THR A 151 -12.70 -3.37 -7.84
CA THR A 151 -14.05 -2.88 -8.09
C THR A 151 -14.40 -1.74 -7.13
N ALA A 152 -14.05 -1.86 -5.85
CA ALA A 152 -14.22 -0.78 -4.87
C ALA A 152 -13.46 0.49 -5.29
N PHE A 153 -12.21 0.36 -5.75
CA PHE A 153 -11.43 1.47 -6.32
C PHE A 153 -12.17 2.13 -7.48
N ARG A 154 -12.68 1.36 -8.44
CA ARG A 154 -13.42 1.89 -9.59
C ARG A 154 -14.71 2.59 -9.15
N HIS A 155 -15.42 2.08 -8.14
CA HIS A 155 -16.59 2.77 -7.57
C HIS A 155 -16.24 4.14 -6.99
N LEU A 156 -15.10 4.25 -6.29
CA LEU A 156 -14.64 5.54 -5.77
C LEU A 156 -14.39 6.57 -6.87
N THR A 157 -14.00 6.15 -8.08
CA THR A 157 -13.77 7.08 -9.21
C THR A 157 -15.05 7.73 -9.75
N ILE A 158 -16.22 7.11 -9.55
CA ILE A 158 -17.50 7.58 -10.11
C ILE A 158 -17.86 8.98 -9.59
N THR A 159 -17.57 9.26 -8.32
CA THR A 159 -17.89 10.53 -7.66
C THR A 159 -16.66 11.39 -7.42
N ALA A 160 -15.49 11.01 -7.94
CA ALA A 160 -14.24 11.73 -7.73
C ALA A 160 -14.03 12.82 -8.79
N ALA A 161 -13.28 13.86 -8.44
CA ALA A 161 -12.92 14.90 -9.40
C ALA A 161 -11.80 14.39 -10.32
N ILE A 162 -11.94 14.58 -11.64
CA ILE A 162 -10.88 14.18 -12.60
C ILE A 162 -9.64 15.04 -12.35
N ASP A 163 -8.48 14.39 -12.27
CA ASP A 163 -7.19 15.02 -12.10
C ASP A 163 -6.35 14.89 -13.36
N LYS A 164 -6.36 15.92 -14.20
CA LYS A 164 -5.60 15.92 -15.46
C LYS A 164 -4.11 16.18 -15.25
N GLU A 165 -3.73 16.82 -14.14
CA GLU A 165 -2.34 17.22 -13.86
C GLU A 165 -1.51 16.02 -13.41
N ALA A 166 -2.14 15.04 -12.75
CA ALA A 166 -1.46 13.80 -12.36
C ALA A 166 -1.23 12.81 -13.53
N VAL A 167 -1.85 13.02 -14.70
CA VAL A 167 -1.70 12.14 -15.87
C VAL A 167 -0.37 12.43 -16.58
N GLY A 168 0.45 11.40 -16.77
CA GLY A 168 1.73 11.55 -17.45
C GLY A 168 2.80 10.56 -16.99
N PRO A 169 4.03 10.71 -17.52
CA PRO A 169 5.16 9.85 -17.17
C PRO A 169 5.45 9.87 -15.66
N ARG A 170 5.61 8.70 -15.05
CA ARG A 170 5.90 8.56 -13.62
C ARG A 170 6.68 7.28 -13.35
N ALA A 171 7.83 7.40 -12.67
CA ALA A 171 8.58 6.30 -12.07
C ALA A 171 8.90 5.09 -12.99
N GLY A 172 9.16 5.31 -14.28
CA GLY A 172 9.43 4.22 -15.26
C GLY A 172 8.19 3.72 -16.02
N GLY A 173 7.06 4.40 -15.85
CA GLY A 173 5.80 4.12 -16.53
C GLY A 173 4.98 5.39 -16.71
N ARG A 174 3.66 5.29 -16.68
CA ARG A 174 2.72 6.38 -16.89
C ARG A 174 1.45 6.21 -16.07
N VAL A 175 0.98 7.30 -15.46
CA VAL A 175 -0.40 7.41 -14.97
C VAL A 175 -1.28 7.72 -16.18
N THR A 176 -2.20 6.81 -16.54
CA THR A 176 -3.07 6.94 -17.73
C THR A 176 -4.41 7.59 -17.39
N SER A 177 -4.83 7.52 -16.13
CA SER A 177 -6.02 8.20 -15.62
C SER A 177 -5.85 8.49 -14.14
N ALA A 178 -6.35 9.65 -13.70
CA ALA A 178 -6.26 10.06 -12.31
C ALA A 178 -7.51 10.82 -11.84
N TRP A 179 -7.82 10.67 -10.55
CA TRP A 179 -8.88 11.39 -9.86
C TRP A 179 -8.42 11.83 -8.47
N ARG A 180 -8.98 12.94 -7.95
CA ARG A 180 -8.82 13.43 -6.58
C ARG A 180 -10.10 13.20 -5.78
N ARG A 181 -9.95 12.84 -4.51
CA ARG A 181 -11.05 12.73 -3.55
C ARG A 181 -10.64 13.27 -2.18
N ASN A 182 -11.64 13.72 -1.43
CA ASN A 182 -11.51 14.13 -0.04
C ASN A 182 -12.66 13.51 0.77
N ASP A 183 -12.32 12.64 1.73
CA ASP A 183 -13.28 12.00 2.65
C ASP A 183 -12.92 12.25 4.11
N GLY A 184 -12.37 13.44 4.39
CA GLY A 184 -11.73 13.80 5.65
C GLY A 184 -10.20 13.89 5.56
N PHE A 185 -9.62 13.40 4.45
CA PHE A 185 -8.23 13.60 4.05
C PHE A 185 -8.14 13.50 2.52
N ASP A 186 -7.14 14.16 1.93
CA ASP A 186 -6.92 14.15 0.49
C ASP A 186 -6.19 12.90 0.03
N TYR A 187 -6.66 12.32 -1.07
CA TYR A 187 -5.99 11.23 -1.75
C TYR A 187 -6.31 11.22 -3.24
N CYS A 188 -5.42 10.59 -4.00
CA CYS A 188 -5.54 10.48 -5.45
C CYS A 188 -5.69 9.00 -5.85
N LEU A 189 -6.53 8.75 -6.85
CA LEU A 189 -6.79 7.44 -7.44
C LEU A 189 -6.13 7.41 -8.82
N TRP A 190 -5.19 6.49 -9.05
CA TRP A 190 -4.44 6.39 -10.30
C TRP A 190 -4.63 5.03 -10.96
N VAL A 191 -4.78 5.06 -12.29
CA VAL A 191 -4.50 3.92 -13.16
C VAL A 191 -3.08 4.11 -13.68
N TYR A 192 -2.22 3.14 -13.38
CA TYR A 192 -0.80 3.20 -13.66
C TYR A 192 -0.37 2.03 -14.54
N GLU A 193 0.38 2.31 -15.60
CA GLU A 193 1.01 1.31 -16.46
C GLU A 193 2.52 1.46 -16.36
N HIS A 194 3.24 0.37 -16.17
CA HIS A 194 4.71 0.37 -16.15
C HIS A 194 5.23 -0.31 -17.41
N ASP A 195 6.24 0.28 -18.07
CA ASP A 195 6.73 -0.17 -19.38
C ASP A 195 7.26 -1.62 -19.39
N ALA A 196 7.66 -2.11 -18.21
CA ALA A 196 8.20 -3.44 -17.98
C ALA A 196 7.19 -4.47 -17.43
N LEU A 197 5.94 -4.09 -17.17
CA LEU A 197 4.93 -4.97 -16.55
C LEU A 197 3.71 -5.10 -17.44
N ASP A 198 3.11 -6.29 -17.47
CA ASP A 198 1.83 -6.50 -18.15
C ASP A 198 0.66 -6.02 -17.26
N GLY A 199 -0.30 -5.35 -17.91
CA GLY A 199 -1.55 -4.89 -17.31
C GLY A 199 -1.44 -3.60 -16.49
N GLU A 200 -2.60 -3.02 -16.20
CA GLU A 200 -2.72 -1.82 -15.36
C GLU A 200 -2.52 -2.16 -13.88
N ARG A 201 -2.07 -1.17 -13.10
CA ARG A 201 -2.01 -1.18 -11.64
C ARG A 201 -2.91 -0.09 -11.10
N LEU A 202 -3.74 -0.45 -10.13
CA LEU A 202 -4.58 0.49 -9.41
C LEU A 202 -3.81 0.97 -8.20
N VAL A 203 -3.66 2.29 -8.08
CA VAL A 203 -2.87 2.92 -7.03
C VAL A 203 -3.70 4.00 -6.35
N ILE A 204 -3.82 3.92 -5.03
CA ILE A 204 -4.32 5.00 -4.19
C ILE A 204 -3.11 5.70 -3.59
N ARG A 205 -2.99 7.00 -3.76
CA ARG A 205 -1.91 7.78 -3.15
C ARG A 205 -2.48 8.69 -2.05
N LEU A 206 -2.05 8.48 -0.81
CA LEU A 206 -2.41 9.35 0.31
C LEU A 206 -1.57 10.63 0.31
N GLY A 207 -2.22 11.76 0.59
CA GLY A 207 -1.62 13.09 0.55
C GLY A 207 -2.08 13.89 -0.67
N GLY A 208 -1.91 15.21 -0.59
CA GLY A 208 -2.28 16.14 -1.65
C GLY A 208 -1.64 15.76 -2.99
N CYS A 209 -2.42 15.82 -4.06
CA CYS A 209 -1.84 15.89 -5.39
C CYS A 209 -1.07 17.21 -5.49
N LEU A 210 0.18 17.15 -5.96
CA LEU A 210 1.12 18.27 -6.05
C LEU A 210 0.38 19.59 -6.32
N GLU A 211 0.37 20.51 -5.36
CA GLU A 211 0.13 21.91 -5.67
C GLU A 211 1.40 22.39 -6.35
N ASP A 212 1.29 22.81 -7.61
CA ASP A 212 2.35 23.55 -8.29
C ASP A 212 2.63 24.83 -7.47
N ASP A 213 3.86 25.00 -7.00
CA ASP A 213 4.41 26.33 -6.68
C ASP A 213 4.63 27.13 -7.99
#